data_AF-A0A174J568-F1
#
_entry.id   AF-A0A174J568-F1
#
_cell.length_a   1.000
_cell.length_b   1.000
_cell.length_c   1.000
_cell.angle_alpha   90.00
_cell.angle_beta   90.00
_cell.angle_gamma   90.00
#
_symmetry.space_group_name_H-M   'P 1'
#
loop_
_entity.id
_entity.type
_entity.pdbx_description
1 polymer ?
#
loop_
_entity_poly.entity_id
_entity_poly.type
_entity_poly.pdbx_seq_one_letter_code
_entity_poly.pdbx_strand_id
1 'polypeptide(L)'
;MAYTDFIAAIDLGTSHMVGMVGTKNATGALSIIAYEVENSGTCIRRGCVYNVKETASKIKRLILKLENKLGGTKIGQVYVGLGGQSLRSIEHTVCKVLGTEGVVTEEIIDSLYQECKDYRPDMLTVLDVVSPSYFLDDKPESNPVGVPCSRIEARYKLIVGRPSLKLNIVNSISEQAKIEIAGILVSPLALGDVVLSDNEKDLGCALIGFGAGVTTISVYKGGKLASLSVVPFGGNLITKDITNLRVVESEAERLKITYGSAKADRDNDMTIQVSLADGMGLREIKLAELNGVIEARMDEILENVYARLEATGLMSVLGAGIVITGGGAALKNLPAVMSERLKMEVRYSAVRKGVVASGDLVVASNPEYAVAVGLLAKGTKNCALYIPPKPEPKIEPVVEPEPTVEPTPEPEPVKEKPKKEKKKGPGLFGRLTKGIDTFGKTLFDDDDNESK
;
A
#
# COMPACT_ATOMS: atom_id res chain seq x y z
N MET A 1 4.04 10.42 -23.83
CA MET A 1 4.26 11.50 -22.86
C MET A 1 4.78 10.88 -21.57
N ALA A 2 5.66 11.54 -20.84
CA ALA A 2 6.00 11.11 -19.48
C ALA A 2 4.85 11.52 -18.55
N TYR A 3 4.41 10.60 -17.69
CA TYR A 3 3.51 10.96 -16.59
C TYR A 3 4.31 11.67 -15.50
N THR A 4 3.81 12.75 -14.93
CA THR A 4 4.49 13.56 -13.90
C THR A 4 3.71 13.66 -12.59
N ASP A 5 2.42 13.31 -12.62
CA ASP A 5 1.57 13.14 -11.44
C ASP A 5 0.75 11.83 -11.59
N PHE A 6 0.84 10.98 -10.58
CA PHE A 6 0.04 9.76 -10.42
C PHE A 6 0.14 9.23 -9.00
N ILE A 7 -0.82 8.41 -8.59
CA ILE A 7 -0.75 7.57 -7.40
C ILE A 7 -0.28 6.17 -7.83
N ALA A 8 0.57 5.52 -7.05
CA ALA A 8 0.97 4.13 -7.22
C ALA A 8 0.63 3.33 -5.95
N ALA A 9 0.04 2.15 -6.12
CA ALA A 9 -0.39 1.26 -5.04
C ALA A 9 0.03 -0.19 -5.31
N ILE A 10 0.35 -0.94 -4.24
CA ILE A 10 0.63 -2.38 -4.27
C ILE A 10 -0.25 -3.11 -3.26
N ASP A 11 -1.06 -4.07 -3.71
CA ASP A 11 -1.68 -5.05 -2.81
C ASP A 11 -0.83 -6.31 -2.69
N LEU A 12 -0.79 -6.87 -1.47
CA LEU A 12 0.04 -8.02 -1.10
C LEU A 12 -0.81 -9.28 -0.91
N GLY A 13 -1.49 -9.68 -1.98
CA GLY A 13 -2.32 -10.88 -2.04
C GLY A 13 -1.54 -12.20 -1.91
N THR A 14 -2.22 -13.25 -1.47
CA THR A 14 -1.59 -14.57 -1.23
C THR A 14 -1.42 -15.41 -2.51
N SER A 15 -2.28 -15.22 -3.51
CA SER A 15 -2.13 -15.81 -4.86
C SER A 15 -1.14 -15.00 -5.71
N HIS A 16 -1.34 -13.69 -5.75
CA HIS A 16 -0.53 -12.74 -6.50
C HIS A 16 -0.45 -11.39 -5.76
N MET A 17 0.55 -10.59 -6.11
CA MET A 17 0.62 -9.16 -5.81
C MET A 17 0.09 -8.38 -7.02
N VAL A 18 -0.67 -7.31 -6.76
CA VAL A 18 -1.18 -6.39 -7.79
C VAL A 18 -0.49 -5.05 -7.60
N GLY A 19 0.19 -4.57 -8.63
CA GLY A 19 0.68 -3.19 -8.70
C GLY A 19 -0.25 -2.38 -9.60
N MET A 20 -0.67 -1.20 -9.17
CA MET A 20 -1.60 -0.36 -9.93
C MET A 20 -1.18 1.11 -9.85
N VAL A 21 -1.32 1.82 -10.97
CA VAL A 21 -0.98 3.24 -11.13
C VAL A 21 -2.14 3.96 -11.82
N GLY A 22 -2.49 5.14 -11.31
CA GLY A 22 -3.56 5.96 -11.87
C GLY A 22 -3.61 7.36 -11.29
N THR A 23 -4.43 8.21 -11.89
CA THR A 23 -4.70 9.58 -11.44
C THR A 23 -6.10 9.70 -10.86
N LYS A 24 -6.37 10.80 -10.16
CA LYS A 24 -7.72 11.22 -9.75
C LYS A 24 -8.15 12.45 -10.54
N ASN A 25 -9.43 12.52 -10.90
CA ASN A 25 -10.02 13.76 -11.39
C ASN A 25 -10.43 14.69 -10.22
N ALA A 26 -10.97 15.86 -10.53
CA ALA A 26 -11.46 16.83 -9.54
C ALA A 26 -12.62 16.31 -8.67
N THR A 27 -13.32 15.24 -9.06
CA THR A 27 -14.37 14.58 -8.26
C THR A 27 -13.84 13.39 -7.46
N GLY A 28 -12.51 13.19 -7.39
CA GLY A 28 -11.86 12.07 -6.69
C GLY A 28 -11.95 10.71 -7.39
N ALA A 29 -12.63 10.62 -8.54
CA ALA A 29 -12.77 9.39 -9.31
C ALA A 29 -11.47 9.05 -10.06
N LEU A 30 -11.15 7.76 -10.12
CA LEU A 30 -9.89 7.26 -10.67
C LEU A 30 -9.89 7.15 -12.19
N SER A 31 -8.71 7.35 -12.77
CA SER A 31 -8.34 6.89 -14.11
C SER A 31 -7.18 5.90 -13.99
N ILE A 32 -7.38 4.62 -14.34
CA ILE A 32 -6.32 3.60 -14.26
C ILE A 32 -5.40 3.74 -15.47
N ILE A 33 -4.14 4.10 -15.22
CA ILE A 33 -3.11 4.29 -16.26
C ILE A 33 -2.40 2.96 -16.57
N ALA A 34 -2.02 2.23 -15.53
CA ALA A 34 -1.30 0.97 -15.67
C ALA A 34 -1.60 0.03 -14.50
N TYR A 35 -1.51 -1.27 -14.76
CA TYR A 35 -1.51 -2.30 -13.74
C TYR A 35 -0.56 -3.44 -14.14
N GLU A 36 -0.12 -4.19 -13.14
CA GLU A 36 0.71 -5.38 -13.27
C GLU A 36 0.33 -6.41 -12.21
N VAL A 37 0.50 -7.68 -12.53
CA VAL A 37 0.23 -8.80 -11.63
C VAL A 37 1.47 -9.69 -11.56
N GLU A 38 1.82 -10.11 -10.35
CA GLU A 38 3.02 -10.91 -10.09
C GLU A 38 2.72 -12.01 -9.08
N ASN A 39 2.87 -13.27 -9.47
CA ASN A 39 2.48 -14.41 -8.63
C ASN A 39 3.28 -14.43 -7.30
N SER A 40 2.59 -14.59 -6.17
CA SER A 40 3.18 -14.48 -4.83
C SER A 40 4.01 -15.71 -4.43
N GLY A 41 3.87 -16.84 -5.13
CA GLY A 41 4.58 -18.09 -4.85
C GLY A 41 4.32 -18.53 -3.41
N THR A 42 5.37 -18.51 -2.58
CA THR A 42 5.23 -18.74 -1.13
C THR A 42 5.69 -17.56 -0.27
N CYS A 43 5.98 -16.41 -0.88
CA CYS A 43 6.53 -15.24 -0.20
C CYS A 43 5.49 -14.46 0.60
N ILE A 44 4.22 -14.49 0.16
CA ILE A 44 3.06 -14.08 0.93
C ILE A 44 2.30 -15.34 1.37
N ARG A 45 1.90 -15.40 2.65
CA ARG A 45 1.10 -16.52 3.20
C ARG A 45 0.00 -15.97 4.10
N ARG A 46 -1.26 -16.31 3.83
CA ARG A 46 -2.44 -15.85 4.57
C ARG A 46 -2.44 -14.33 4.81
N GLY A 47 -2.21 -13.55 3.76
CA GLY A 47 -2.11 -12.08 3.76
C GLY A 47 -0.91 -11.49 4.52
N CYS A 48 0.04 -12.31 4.96
CA CYS A 48 1.25 -11.87 5.66
C CYS A 48 2.48 -12.04 4.76
N VAL A 49 3.40 -11.07 4.77
CA VAL A 49 4.73 -11.27 4.20
C VAL A 49 5.48 -12.33 5.03
N TYR A 50 5.81 -13.45 4.39
CA TYR A 50 6.53 -14.59 4.96
C TYR A 50 8.01 -14.59 4.55
N ASN A 51 8.33 -14.34 3.27
CA ASN A 51 9.70 -14.25 2.77
C ASN A 51 9.98 -12.82 2.29
N VAL A 52 10.63 -12.03 3.15
CA VAL A 52 10.95 -10.61 2.92
C VAL A 52 11.83 -10.40 1.67
N LYS A 53 12.87 -11.24 1.47
CA LYS A 53 13.80 -11.10 0.34
C LYS A 53 13.13 -11.42 -1.00
N GLU A 54 12.35 -12.49 -1.05
CA GLU A 54 11.62 -12.88 -2.27
C GLU A 54 10.50 -11.88 -2.60
N THR A 55 9.80 -11.36 -1.58
CA THR A 55 8.79 -10.30 -1.73
C THR A 55 9.42 -9.05 -2.31
N ALA A 56 10.55 -8.59 -1.77
CA ALA A 56 11.29 -7.44 -2.29
C ALA A 56 11.71 -7.62 -3.77
N SER A 57 12.24 -8.78 -4.14
CA SER A 57 12.63 -9.08 -5.53
C SER A 57 11.45 -9.11 -6.49
N LYS A 58 10.30 -9.67 -6.07
CA LYS A 58 9.06 -9.64 -6.87
C LYS A 58 8.51 -8.21 -6.99
N ILE A 59 8.56 -7.39 -5.93
CA ILE A 59 8.15 -5.98 -5.96
C ILE A 59 9.05 -5.15 -6.88
N LYS A 60 10.38 -5.34 -6.90
CA LYS A 60 11.26 -4.69 -7.88
C LYS A 60 10.86 -5.01 -9.32
N ARG A 61 10.52 -6.27 -9.62
CA ARG A 61 10.03 -6.68 -10.95
C ARG A 61 8.68 -6.06 -11.28
N LEU A 62 7.73 -6.06 -10.34
CA LEU A 62 6.41 -5.44 -10.47
C LEU A 62 6.52 -3.94 -10.82
N ILE A 63 7.38 -3.22 -10.10
CA ILE A 63 7.64 -1.79 -10.33
C ILE A 63 8.30 -1.54 -11.68
N LEU A 64 9.35 -2.29 -12.04
CA LEU A 64 10.01 -2.14 -13.35
C LEU A 64 9.04 -2.35 -14.53
N LYS A 65 8.13 -3.31 -14.43
CA LYS A 65 7.06 -3.53 -15.42
C LYS A 65 6.09 -2.34 -15.51
N LEU A 66 5.71 -1.75 -14.37
CA LEU A 66 4.86 -0.54 -14.32
C LEU A 66 5.57 0.67 -14.92
N GLU A 67 6.83 0.92 -14.57
CA GLU A 67 7.63 2.03 -15.12
C GLU A 67 7.76 1.95 -16.66
N ASN A 68 7.90 0.73 -17.20
CA ASN A 68 7.89 0.51 -18.64
C ASN A 68 6.53 0.87 -19.27
N LYS A 69 5.41 0.51 -18.63
CA LYS A 69 4.04 0.94 -19.02
C LYS A 69 3.81 2.45 -18.88
N LEU A 70 4.52 3.12 -17.98
CA LEU A 70 4.50 4.58 -17.79
C LEU A 70 5.44 5.34 -18.76
N GLY A 71 5.97 4.66 -19.79
CA GLY A 71 6.87 5.29 -20.77
C GLY A 71 8.23 5.68 -20.21
N GLY A 72 8.66 5.02 -19.13
CA GLY A 72 9.95 5.25 -18.48
C GLY A 72 9.92 6.16 -17.24
N THR A 73 8.80 6.80 -16.89
CA THR A 73 8.69 7.53 -15.62
C THR A 73 8.95 6.57 -14.45
N LYS A 74 9.77 7.03 -13.50
CA LYS A 74 10.14 6.28 -12.29
C LYS A 74 9.12 6.44 -11.16
N ILE A 75 8.91 5.38 -10.38
CA ILE A 75 8.01 5.36 -9.22
C ILE A 75 8.87 5.57 -7.96
N GLY A 76 8.74 6.73 -7.30
CA GLY A 76 9.54 7.08 -6.13
C GLY A 76 9.00 6.49 -4.83
N GLN A 77 7.68 6.57 -4.64
CA GLN A 77 6.98 6.10 -3.45
C GLN A 77 5.71 5.32 -3.79
N VAL A 78 5.29 4.39 -2.94
CA VAL A 78 4.07 3.57 -3.15
C VAL A 78 3.17 3.51 -1.91
N TYR A 79 1.86 3.46 -2.13
CA TYR A 79 0.91 3.01 -1.12
C TYR A 79 0.89 1.48 -1.05
N VAL A 80 0.74 0.91 0.14
CA VAL A 80 0.87 -0.55 0.33
C VAL A 80 -0.29 -1.12 1.15
N GLY A 81 -0.89 -2.19 0.65
CA GLY A 81 -1.92 -2.95 1.33
C GLY A 81 -1.37 -3.79 2.49
N LEU A 82 -1.96 -3.60 3.68
CA LEU A 82 -1.76 -4.43 4.85
C LEU A 82 -3.02 -5.26 5.10
N GLY A 83 -2.87 -6.59 4.94
CA GLY A 83 -3.81 -7.60 5.40
C GLY A 83 -3.18 -8.50 6.46
N GLY A 84 -3.68 -9.73 6.55
CA GLY A 84 -3.05 -10.81 7.32
C GLY A 84 -3.95 -11.47 8.35
N GLN A 85 -3.75 -12.78 8.57
CA GLN A 85 -4.57 -13.63 9.45
C GLN A 85 -4.69 -13.18 10.94
N SER A 86 -3.90 -12.20 11.40
CA SER A 86 -3.96 -11.69 12.78
C SER A 86 -4.59 -10.30 12.91
N LEU A 87 -5.12 -9.75 11.82
CA LEU A 87 -5.81 -8.46 11.78
C LEU A 87 -7.21 -8.57 12.42
N ARG A 88 -7.55 -7.66 13.34
CA ARG A 88 -8.89 -7.54 13.93
C ARG A 88 -9.15 -6.11 14.43
N SER A 89 -10.41 -5.74 14.60
CA SER A 89 -10.79 -4.58 15.41
C SER A 89 -10.79 -4.93 16.90
N ILE A 90 -10.42 -3.98 17.75
CA ILE A 90 -10.85 -3.91 19.15
C ILE A 90 -11.53 -2.56 19.39
N GLU A 91 -12.38 -2.47 20.43
CA GLU A 91 -12.90 -1.18 20.89
C GLU A 91 -11.94 -0.58 21.93
N HIS A 92 -11.78 0.73 21.89
CA HIS A 92 -10.96 1.47 22.84
C HIS A 92 -11.57 2.85 23.10
N THR A 93 -11.49 3.29 24.36
CA THR A 93 -12.13 4.52 24.84
C THR A 93 -11.09 5.33 25.58
N VAL A 94 -10.90 6.57 25.12
CA VAL A 94 -10.03 7.58 25.74
C VAL A 94 -10.89 8.75 26.20
N CYS A 95 -10.48 9.46 27.25
CA CYS A 95 -11.28 10.56 27.78
C CYS A 95 -10.43 11.68 28.39
N LYS A 96 -10.93 12.91 28.34
CA LYS A 96 -10.31 14.10 28.92
C LYS A 96 -11.32 14.90 29.72
N VAL A 97 -10.87 15.40 30.85
CA VAL A 97 -11.59 16.41 31.64
C VAL A 97 -11.09 17.78 31.21
N LEU A 98 -12.02 18.67 30.86
CA LEU A 98 -11.73 20.03 30.38
C LEU A 98 -12.05 21.10 31.44
N GLY A 99 -12.80 20.75 32.48
CA GLY A 99 -13.22 21.68 33.54
C GLY A 99 -14.55 22.39 33.23
N THR A 100 -15.04 23.19 34.17
CA THR A 100 -16.40 23.77 34.13
C THR A 100 -16.66 24.76 33.00
N GLU A 101 -15.61 25.36 32.45
CA GLU A 101 -15.66 26.26 31.27
C GLU A 101 -14.93 25.65 30.06
N GLY A 102 -14.75 24.33 30.07
CA GLY A 102 -14.04 23.60 29.02
C GLY A 102 -14.78 23.63 27.68
N VAL A 103 -14.03 23.83 26.60
CA VAL A 103 -14.51 23.75 25.21
C VAL A 103 -13.60 22.80 24.44
N VAL A 104 -14.19 21.92 23.62
CA VAL A 104 -13.43 20.99 22.79
C VAL A 104 -12.77 21.74 21.63
N THR A 105 -11.46 21.57 21.46
CA THR A 105 -10.68 22.12 20.35
C THR A 105 -10.16 21.03 19.42
N GLU A 106 -9.60 21.40 18.27
CA GLU A 106 -9.01 20.43 17.33
C GLU A 106 -7.82 19.69 17.96
N GLU A 107 -6.98 20.38 18.75
CA GLU A 107 -5.83 19.78 19.46
C GLU A 107 -6.28 18.77 20.53
N ILE A 108 -7.46 18.96 21.14
CA ILE A 108 -8.06 17.98 22.06
C ILE A 108 -8.39 16.69 21.31
N ILE A 109 -9.03 16.79 20.14
CA ILE A 109 -9.39 15.67 19.27
C ILE A 109 -8.15 14.97 18.71
N ASP A 110 -7.18 15.72 18.17
CA ASP A 110 -5.93 15.18 17.63
C ASP A 110 -5.13 14.42 18.68
N SER A 111 -5.12 14.90 19.92
CA SER A 111 -4.42 14.24 21.02
C SER A 111 -5.17 13.01 21.54
N LEU A 112 -6.50 12.98 21.55
CA LEU A 112 -7.28 11.75 21.81
C LEU A 112 -6.99 10.69 20.72
N TYR A 113 -6.86 11.13 19.46
CA TYR A 113 -6.49 10.26 18.35
C TYR A 113 -5.02 9.77 18.44
N GLN A 114 -4.06 10.61 18.83
CA GLN A 114 -2.68 10.15 19.08
C GLN A 114 -2.62 9.13 20.23
N GLU A 115 -3.38 9.33 21.32
CA GLU A 115 -3.44 8.39 22.45
C GLU A 115 -3.90 7.00 21.99
N CYS A 116 -4.98 6.92 21.20
CA CYS A 116 -5.45 5.69 20.56
C CYS A 116 -4.43 5.06 19.58
N LYS A 117 -3.65 5.89 18.88
CA LYS A 117 -2.62 5.47 17.92
C LYS A 117 -1.34 4.98 18.62
N ASP A 118 -1.04 5.50 19.81
CA ASP A 118 0.13 5.11 20.60
C ASP A 118 -0.15 4.03 21.65
N TYR A 119 -1.41 3.68 21.88
CA TYR A 119 -1.81 2.47 22.60
C TYR A 119 -1.13 1.20 22.04
N ARG A 120 -0.72 0.31 22.94
CA ARG A 120 -0.05 -0.97 22.63
C ARG A 120 -0.75 -2.12 23.37
N PRO A 121 -1.79 -2.74 22.78
CA PRO A 121 -2.42 -3.91 23.39
C PRO A 121 -1.48 -5.12 23.35
N ASP A 122 -1.61 -6.02 24.33
CA ASP A 122 -0.69 -7.16 24.55
C ASP A 122 -0.39 -7.96 23.28
N MET A 123 0.90 -8.11 22.97
CA MET A 123 1.43 -8.84 21.81
C MET A 123 0.95 -8.33 20.43
N LEU A 124 0.38 -7.12 20.38
CA LEU A 124 -0.16 -6.46 19.19
C LEU A 124 0.44 -5.07 18.99
N THR A 125 0.09 -4.45 17.87
CA THR A 125 0.25 -3.01 17.65
C THR A 125 -0.99 -2.44 16.99
N VAL A 126 -1.22 -1.15 17.16
CA VAL A 126 -2.26 -0.40 16.44
C VAL A 126 -1.76 -0.11 15.04
N LEU A 127 -2.59 -0.46 14.06
CA LEU A 127 -2.30 -0.37 12.62
C LEU A 127 -3.10 0.77 11.98
N ASP A 128 -4.31 1.02 12.47
CA ASP A 128 -5.21 2.10 12.05
C ASP A 128 -6.20 2.43 13.20
N VAL A 129 -6.76 3.64 13.20
CA VAL A 129 -7.66 4.16 14.26
C VAL A 129 -8.89 4.75 13.59
N VAL A 130 -10.04 4.10 13.71
CA VAL A 130 -11.22 4.41 12.87
C VAL A 130 -12.53 4.50 13.67
N SER A 131 -13.55 5.04 13.02
CA SER A 131 -14.93 5.13 13.53
C SER A 131 -15.08 5.88 14.87
N PRO A 132 -14.56 7.12 15.00
CA PRO A 132 -14.73 7.93 16.20
C PRO A 132 -16.22 8.10 16.55
N SER A 133 -16.53 8.00 17.83
CA SER A 133 -17.83 8.38 18.40
C SER A 133 -17.59 9.13 19.70
N TYR A 134 -17.99 10.41 19.73
CA TYR A 134 -17.72 11.31 20.84
C TYR A 134 -18.92 11.39 21.78
N PHE A 135 -18.64 11.57 23.07
CA PHE A 135 -19.62 11.81 24.11
C PHE A 135 -19.16 13.01 24.94
N LEU A 136 -20.03 14.00 25.10
CA LEU A 136 -19.78 15.23 25.84
C LEU A 136 -20.71 15.23 27.05
N ASP A 137 -20.14 15.18 28.26
CA ASP A 137 -20.89 14.99 29.51
C ASP A 137 -21.96 13.87 29.39
N ASP A 138 -21.46 12.70 28.96
CA ASP A 138 -22.17 11.44 28.67
C ASP A 138 -23.25 11.46 27.55
N LYS A 139 -23.42 12.59 26.84
CA LYS A 139 -24.33 12.70 25.69
C LYS A 139 -23.59 12.51 24.37
N PRO A 140 -24.09 11.71 23.40
CA PRO A 140 -23.41 11.51 22.13
C PRO A 140 -23.39 12.80 21.30
N GLU A 141 -22.23 13.12 20.73
CA GLU A 141 -22.05 14.23 19.78
C GLU A 141 -21.34 13.73 18.50
N SER A 142 -21.79 14.27 17.37
CA SER A 142 -21.28 14.05 16.02
C SER A 142 -20.13 14.98 15.64
N ASN A 143 -20.20 16.26 16.03
CA ASN A 143 -19.22 17.30 15.75
C ASN A 143 -18.87 18.04 17.05
N PRO A 144 -17.91 17.53 17.84
CA PRO A 144 -17.68 18.05 19.19
C PRO A 144 -16.89 19.37 19.22
N VAL A 145 -16.16 19.73 18.16
CA VAL A 145 -15.27 20.90 18.15
C VAL A 145 -16.09 22.20 18.29
N GLY A 146 -15.67 23.05 19.22
CA GLY A 146 -16.38 24.28 19.59
C GLY A 146 -17.52 24.09 20.58
N VAL A 147 -17.87 22.85 20.97
CA VAL A 147 -18.92 22.58 21.96
C VAL A 147 -18.35 22.66 23.38
N PRO A 148 -18.99 23.40 24.32
CA PRO A 148 -18.63 23.38 25.74
C PRO A 148 -19.01 22.06 26.42
N CYS A 149 -18.10 21.49 27.22
CA CYS A 149 -18.35 20.32 28.06
C CYS A 149 -17.34 20.21 29.21
N SER A 150 -17.72 19.56 30.31
CA SER A 150 -16.79 19.30 31.43
C SER A 150 -15.86 18.11 31.16
N ARG A 151 -16.36 17.11 30.40
CA ARG A 151 -15.68 15.87 30.02
C ARG A 151 -16.01 15.52 28.57
N ILE A 152 -14.97 15.25 27.78
CA ILE A 152 -15.08 14.56 26.49
C ILE A 152 -14.61 13.11 26.63
N GLU A 153 -15.39 12.18 26.11
CA GLU A 153 -15.02 10.79 25.89
C GLU A 153 -15.06 10.48 24.39
N ALA A 154 -14.06 9.75 23.89
CA ALA A 154 -13.96 9.37 22.49
C ALA A 154 -13.76 7.85 22.38
N ARG A 155 -14.72 7.19 21.73
CA ARG A 155 -14.70 5.75 21.46
C ARG A 155 -14.28 5.50 20.02
N TYR A 156 -13.28 4.63 19.83
CA TYR A 156 -12.73 4.27 18.53
C TYR A 156 -12.74 2.75 18.34
N LYS A 157 -12.74 2.30 17.08
CA LYS A 157 -12.33 0.96 16.72
C LYS A 157 -10.86 1.01 16.31
N LEU A 158 -9.99 0.42 17.11
CA LEU A 158 -8.57 0.28 16.76
C LEU A 158 -8.42 -0.97 15.90
N ILE A 159 -7.84 -0.81 14.71
CA ILE A 159 -7.41 -1.97 13.92
C ILE A 159 -6.06 -2.41 14.47
N VAL A 160 -6.00 -3.64 14.96
CA VAL A 160 -4.82 -4.21 15.62
C VAL A 160 -4.37 -5.51 14.97
N GLY A 161 -3.09 -5.81 15.09
CA GLY A 161 -2.50 -7.05 14.62
C GLY A 161 -1.09 -7.26 15.17
N ARG A 162 -0.49 -8.42 14.89
CA ARG A 162 0.89 -8.70 15.31
C ARG A 162 1.86 -7.68 14.68
N PRO A 163 2.86 -7.15 15.41
CA PRO A 163 3.80 -6.15 14.88
C PRO A 163 4.51 -6.56 13.57
N SER A 164 4.71 -7.87 13.36
CA SER A 164 5.29 -8.43 12.14
C SER A 164 4.52 -8.12 10.85
N LEU A 165 3.21 -7.82 10.92
CA LEU A 165 2.43 -7.42 9.73
C LEU A 165 3.00 -6.15 9.09
N LYS A 166 3.21 -5.10 9.90
CA LYS A 166 3.76 -3.82 9.46
C LYS A 166 5.27 -3.91 9.23
N LEU A 167 6.00 -4.54 10.14
CA LEU A 167 7.46 -4.66 10.07
C LEU A 167 7.93 -5.40 8.81
N ASN A 168 7.31 -6.53 8.44
CA ASN A 168 7.75 -7.29 7.27
C ASN A 168 7.45 -6.56 5.95
N ILE A 169 6.44 -5.69 5.91
CA ILE A 169 6.14 -4.82 4.76
C ILE A 169 7.24 -3.75 4.61
N VAL A 170 7.54 -3.00 5.69
CA VAL A 170 8.61 -1.99 5.71
C VAL A 170 9.95 -2.62 5.32
N ASN A 171 10.30 -3.76 5.91
CA ASN A 171 11.54 -4.47 5.59
C ASN A 171 11.59 -4.93 4.11
N SER A 172 10.46 -5.31 3.51
CA SER A 172 10.43 -5.74 2.10
C SER A 172 10.58 -4.57 1.14
N ILE A 173 9.97 -3.43 1.44
CA ILE A 173 9.83 -2.32 0.48
C ILE A 173 10.87 -1.24 0.72
N SER A 174 10.93 -0.66 1.91
CA SER A 174 11.93 0.37 2.23
C SER A 174 13.32 -0.23 2.40
N GLU A 175 13.48 -1.34 3.13
CA GLU A 175 14.83 -1.85 3.42
C GLU A 175 15.44 -2.71 2.32
N GLN A 176 14.66 -3.58 1.67
CA GLN A 176 15.16 -4.49 0.65
C GLN A 176 14.82 -4.04 -0.79
N ALA A 177 13.63 -3.49 -1.04
CA ALA A 177 13.29 -2.94 -2.36
C ALA A 177 13.96 -1.59 -2.63
N LYS A 178 14.26 -0.80 -1.58
CA LYS A 178 14.72 0.60 -1.65
C LYS A 178 13.71 1.51 -2.39
N ILE A 179 12.45 1.39 -1.99
CA ILE A 179 11.32 2.22 -2.47
C ILE A 179 10.66 2.86 -1.25
N GLU A 180 10.29 4.13 -1.35
CA GLU A 180 9.61 4.83 -0.25
C GLU A 180 8.15 4.38 -0.10
N ILE A 181 7.63 4.43 1.13
CA ILE A 181 6.24 4.07 1.42
C ILE A 181 5.44 5.36 1.63
N ALA A 182 4.61 5.69 0.65
CA ALA A 182 3.71 6.84 0.69
C ALA A 182 2.70 6.73 1.84
N GLY A 183 2.22 5.50 2.11
CA GLY A 183 1.42 5.12 3.26
C GLY A 183 1.16 3.61 3.28
N ILE A 184 0.96 3.04 4.48
CA ILE A 184 0.48 1.67 4.66
C ILE A 184 -1.01 1.76 5.01
N LEU A 185 -1.84 1.01 4.29
CA LEU A 185 -3.30 1.10 4.36
C LEU A 185 -3.90 -0.27 4.69
N VAL A 186 -4.92 -0.32 5.53
CA VAL A 186 -5.60 -1.57 5.89
C VAL A 186 -6.45 -2.05 4.70
N SER A 187 -6.01 -3.12 4.02
CA SER A 187 -6.62 -3.61 2.76
C SER A 187 -8.14 -3.86 2.86
N PRO A 188 -8.69 -4.47 3.93
CA PRO A 188 -10.15 -4.60 4.07
C PRO A 188 -10.93 -3.29 4.16
N LEU A 189 -10.36 -2.23 4.73
CA LEU A 189 -11.03 -0.92 4.80
C LEU A 189 -11.02 -0.22 3.44
N ALA A 190 -9.89 -0.28 2.76
CA ALA A 190 -9.74 0.21 1.39
C ALA A 190 -10.71 -0.50 0.41
N LEU A 191 -10.89 -1.81 0.58
CA LEU A 191 -11.90 -2.61 -0.13
C LEU A 191 -13.34 -2.17 0.22
N GLY A 192 -13.62 -1.91 1.51
CA GLY A 192 -14.91 -1.43 1.99
C GLY A 192 -15.40 -0.16 1.31
N ASP A 193 -14.52 0.81 1.12
CA ASP A 193 -14.91 2.11 0.55
C ASP A 193 -15.22 2.06 -0.97
N VAL A 194 -14.61 1.13 -1.71
CA VAL A 194 -14.85 0.97 -3.15
C VAL A 194 -15.93 -0.07 -3.50
N VAL A 195 -16.25 -1.01 -2.60
CA VAL A 195 -17.27 -2.05 -2.82
C VAL A 195 -18.63 -1.70 -2.19
N LEU A 196 -18.66 -1.08 -1.01
CA LEU A 196 -19.89 -0.68 -0.32
C LEU A 196 -20.25 0.77 -0.61
N SER A 197 -21.54 1.03 -0.80
CA SER A 197 -22.10 2.39 -0.73
C SER A 197 -22.31 2.83 0.71
N ASP A 198 -22.34 4.14 0.91
CA ASP A 198 -22.45 4.72 2.25
C ASP A 198 -23.85 4.46 2.84
N ASN A 199 -24.89 4.43 1.99
CA ASN A 199 -26.22 3.90 2.33
C ASN A 199 -26.19 2.45 2.88
N GLU A 200 -25.35 1.57 2.32
CA GLU A 200 -25.19 0.18 2.83
C GLU A 200 -24.46 0.17 4.18
N LYS A 201 -23.46 1.05 4.38
CA LYS A 201 -22.77 1.23 5.66
C LYS A 201 -23.71 1.82 6.73
N ASP A 202 -24.61 2.71 6.36
CA ASP A 202 -25.61 3.35 7.24
C ASP A 202 -26.70 2.36 7.66
N LEU A 203 -27.41 1.78 6.68
CA LEU A 203 -28.45 0.79 6.91
C LEU A 203 -27.88 -0.47 7.58
N GLY A 204 -26.62 -0.79 7.32
CA GLY A 204 -25.80 -1.80 7.98
C GLY A 204 -25.65 -3.07 7.15
N CYS A 205 -24.41 -3.52 6.97
CA CYS A 205 -24.08 -4.66 6.13
C CYS A 205 -22.82 -5.38 6.63
N ALA A 206 -22.63 -6.64 6.21
CA ALA A 206 -21.33 -7.30 6.30
C ALA A 206 -20.67 -7.41 4.92
N LEU A 207 -19.42 -6.93 4.80
CA LEU A 207 -18.56 -7.17 3.65
C LEU A 207 -17.63 -8.34 3.91
N ILE A 208 -17.65 -9.32 3.02
CA ILE A 208 -16.87 -10.55 3.11
C ILE A 208 -15.91 -10.64 1.91
N GLY A 209 -14.64 -10.35 2.14
CA GLY A 209 -13.58 -10.47 1.15
C GLY A 209 -12.99 -11.88 1.15
N PHE A 210 -13.45 -12.73 0.24
CA PHE A 210 -13.00 -14.12 0.13
C PHE A 210 -11.78 -14.22 -0.80
N GLY A 211 -10.59 -14.24 -0.20
CA GLY A 211 -9.31 -14.28 -0.91
C GLY A 211 -8.68 -15.67 -0.96
N ALA A 212 -7.54 -15.74 -1.63
CA ALA A 212 -6.72 -16.96 -1.77
C ALA A 212 -6.29 -17.56 -0.41
N GLY A 213 -5.79 -16.72 0.51
CA GLY A 213 -5.22 -17.19 1.79
C GLY A 213 -6.00 -16.85 3.05
N VAL A 214 -7.00 -15.97 2.97
CA VAL A 214 -7.82 -15.50 4.10
C VAL A 214 -9.21 -15.10 3.62
N THR A 215 -10.16 -15.09 4.54
CA THR A 215 -11.50 -14.51 4.36
C THR A 215 -11.66 -13.38 5.36
N THR A 216 -11.82 -12.15 4.88
CA THR A 216 -11.93 -10.94 5.71
C THR A 216 -13.40 -10.59 5.91
N ILE A 217 -13.77 -10.18 7.12
CA ILE A 217 -15.17 -9.88 7.49
C ILE A 217 -15.18 -8.50 8.13
N SER A 218 -15.83 -7.54 7.47
CA SER A 218 -15.96 -6.15 7.93
C SER A 218 -17.44 -5.82 8.06
N VAL A 219 -17.92 -5.56 9.28
CA VAL A 219 -19.32 -5.23 9.57
C VAL A 219 -19.44 -3.73 9.80
N TYR A 220 -20.38 -3.11 9.08
CA TYR A 220 -20.66 -1.67 9.14
C TYR A 220 -22.08 -1.42 9.65
N LYS A 221 -22.28 -0.33 10.37
CA LYS A 221 -23.60 0.18 10.81
C LYS A 221 -23.50 1.67 11.09
N GLY A 222 -24.49 2.47 10.67
CA GLY A 222 -24.51 3.92 10.90
C GLY A 222 -23.28 4.64 10.35
N GLY A 223 -22.84 4.25 9.16
CA GLY A 223 -21.71 4.84 8.42
C GLY A 223 -20.34 4.39 8.93
N LYS A 224 -20.30 3.72 10.09
CA LYS A 224 -19.08 3.37 10.83
C LYS A 224 -18.78 1.88 10.73
N LEU A 225 -17.50 1.53 10.85
CA LEU A 225 -17.07 0.14 11.05
C LEU A 225 -17.42 -0.26 12.49
N ALA A 226 -18.25 -1.29 12.63
CA ALA A 226 -18.64 -1.83 13.94
C ALA A 226 -17.72 -2.97 14.40
N SER A 227 -17.26 -3.81 13.45
CA SER A 227 -16.35 -4.93 13.71
C SER A 227 -15.52 -5.28 12.47
N LEU A 228 -14.29 -5.72 12.67
CA LEU A 228 -13.43 -6.31 11.65
C LEU A 228 -12.74 -7.56 12.19
N SER A 229 -12.79 -8.66 11.42
CA SER A 229 -12.10 -9.91 11.75
C SER A 229 -11.62 -10.63 10.49
N VAL A 230 -10.73 -11.61 10.68
CA VAL A 230 -10.18 -12.42 9.58
C VAL A 230 -10.21 -13.90 9.96
N VAL A 231 -10.79 -14.72 9.08
CA VAL A 231 -10.67 -16.18 9.11
C VAL A 231 -9.41 -16.58 8.34
N PRO A 232 -8.51 -17.41 8.90
CA PRO A 232 -7.23 -17.79 8.28
C PRO A 232 -7.36 -18.79 7.11
N PHE A 233 -8.55 -18.89 6.52
CA PHE A 233 -8.93 -19.82 5.46
C PHE A 233 -9.31 -19.04 4.20
N GLY A 234 -8.98 -19.59 3.03
CA GLY A 234 -9.19 -18.97 1.74
C GLY A 234 -9.25 -20.00 0.62
N GLY A 235 -9.44 -19.54 -0.62
CA GLY A 235 -9.60 -20.39 -1.81
C GLY A 235 -8.47 -21.40 -2.06
N ASN A 236 -7.26 -21.19 -1.52
CA ASN A 236 -6.16 -22.15 -1.61
C ASN A 236 -6.40 -23.45 -0.81
N LEU A 237 -7.24 -23.43 0.23
CA LEU A 237 -7.60 -24.66 0.95
C LEU A 237 -8.53 -25.54 0.11
N ILE A 238 -9.47 -24.93 -0.62
CA ILE A 238 -10.31 -25.63 -1.59
C ILE A 238 -9.42 -26.27 -2.67
N THR A 239 -8.47 -25.50 -3.22
CA THR A 239 -7.47 -26.02 -4.18
C THR A 239 -6.67 -27.18 -3.59
N LYS A 240 -6.25 -27.08 -2.33
CA LYS A 240 -5.44 -28.12 -1.71
C LYS A 240 -6.22 -29.41 -1.50
N ASP A 241 -7.48 -29.31 -1.08
CA ASP A 241 -8.32 -30.48 -0.88
C ASP A 241 -8.66 -31.19 -2.20
N ILE A 242 -8.82 -30.45 -3.30
CA ILE A 242 -8.99 -31.02 -4.65
C ILE A 242 -7.77 -31.88 -5.06
N THR A 243 -6.55 -31.62 -4.56
CA THR A 243 -5.39 -32.48 -4.87
C THR A 243 -5.52 -33.92 -4.35
N ASN A 244 -6.41 -34.18 -3.38
CA ASN A 244 -6.75 -35.55 -2.94
C ASN A 244 -7.41 -36.38 -4.07
N LEU A 245 -7.97 -35.73 -5.10
CA LEU A 245 -8.46 -36.37 -6.32
C LEU A 245 -7.33 -36.83 -7.27
N ARG A 246 -6.09 -36.90 -6.76
CA ARG A 246 -4.86 -37.34 -7.46
C ARG A 246 -4.47 -36.47 -8.66
N VAL A 247 -4.68 -35.16 -8.52
CA VAL A 247 -4.30 -34.12 -9.48
C VAL A 247 -3.26 -33.17 -8.88
N VAL A 248 -2.41 -32.60 -9.72
CA VAL A 248 -1.42 -31.57 -9.30
C VAL A 248 -2.11 -30.26 -8.92
N GLU A 249 -1.46 -29.43 -8.10
CA GLU A 249 -2.08 -28.22 -7.51
C GLU A 249 -2.47 -27.16 -8.56
N SER A 250 -1.76 -27.08 -9.70
CA SER A 250 -2.12 -26.25 -10.85
C SER A 250 -3.39 -26.75 -11.56
N GLU A 251 -3.56 -28.06 -11.66
CA GLU A 251 -4.75 -28.69 -12.25
C GLU A 251 -5.94 -28.54 -11.30
N ALA A 252 -5.72 -28.71 -9.99
CA ALA A 252 -6.73 -28.45 -8.97
C ALA A 252 -7.26 -27.01 -9.04
N GLU A 253 -6.38 -26.01 -9.23
CA GLU A 253 -6.78 -24.61 -9.40
C GLU A 253 -7.61 -24.41 -10.68
N ARG A 254 -7.17 -24.98 -11.81
CA ARG A 254 -7.91 -24.94 -13.08
C ARG A 254 -9.31 -25.54 -12.92
N LEU A 255 -9.43 -26.70 -12.28
CA LEU A 255 -10.70 -27.41 -12.07
C LEU A 255 -11.63 -26.60 -11.15
N LYS A 256 -11.11 -26.05 -10.05
CA LYS A 256 -11.86 -25.17 -9.15
C LYS A 256 -12.44 -23.95 -9.89
N ILE A 257 -11.62 -23.26 -10.69
CA ILE A 257 -12.05 -22.07 -11.45
C ILE A 257 -13.05 -22.44 -12.55
N THR A 258 -12.80 -23.52 -13.32
CA THR A 258 -13.64 -23.88 -14.48
C THR A 258 -14.98 -24.48 -14.06
N TYR A 259 -14.96 -25.42 -13.11
CA TYR A 259 -16.08 -26.31 -12.83
C TYR A 259 -16.71 -26.09 -11.45
N GLY A 260 -15.94 -25.60 -10.49
CA GLY A 260 -16.29 -25.58 -9.06
C GLY A 260 -17.61 -24.88 -8.69
N SER A 261 -18.30 -25.47 -7.71
CA SER A 261 -19.52 -24.96 -7.08
C SER A 261 -19.45 -25.14 -5.57
N ALA A 262 -20.00 -24.17 -4.83
CA ALA A 262 -20.13 -24.19 -3.37
C ALA A 262 -21.17 -25.19 -2.85
N LYS A 263 -22.04 -25.69 -3.74
CA LYS A 263 -23.05 -26.73 -3.46
C LYS A 263 -22.89 -27.85 -4.49
N ALA A 264 -22.88 -29.10 -4.05
CA ALA A 264 -22.72 -30.26 -4.92
C ALA A 264 -24.09 -30.71 -5.44
N ASP A 265 -24.22 -30.71 -6.76
CA ASP A 265 -25.29 -31.40 -7.46
C ASP A 265 -24.92 -32.89 -7.54
N ARG A 266 -25.60 -33.73 -6.75
CA ARG A 266 -25.22 -35.13 -6.50
C ARG A 266 -25.81 -36.10 -7.51
N ASP A 267 -26.87 -35.69 -8.21
CA ASP A 267 -27.50 -36.42 -9.31
C ASP A 267 -26.81 -36.09 -10.66
N ASN A 268 -25.72 -35.30 -10.63
CA ASN A 268 -25.01 -34.85 -11.80
C ASN A 268 -24.00 -35.90 -12.32
N ASP A 269 -24.43 -36.66 -13.33
CA ASP A 269 -23.61 -37.69 -14.00
C ASP A 269 -22.55 -37.14 -14.97
N MET A 270 -22.39 -35.81 -15.12
CA MET A 270 -21.36 -35.24 -15.99
C MET A 270 -19.95 -35.67 -15.53
N THR A 271 -19.17 -36.26 -16.43
CA THR A 271 -17.73 -36.46 -16.21
C THR A 271 -16.91 -35.28 -16.73
N ILE A 272 -15.73 -35.09 -16.14
CA ILE A 272 -14.74 -34.10 -16.55
C ILE A 272 -13.36 -34.75 -16.65
N GLN A 273 -12.59 -34.37 -17.66
CA GLN A 273 -11.23 -34.84 -17.86
C GLN A 273 -10.23 -34.05 -17.00
N VAL A 274 -9.36 -34.79 -16.31
CA VAL A 274 -8.32 -34.26 -15.42
C VAL A 274 -6.97 -34.91 -15.74
N SER A 275 -5.91 -34.11 -15.63
CA SER A 275 -4.53 -34.53 -15.87
C SER A 275 -4.04 -35.45 -14.75
N LEU A 276 -3.42 -36.57 -15.12
CA LEU A 276 -2.75 -37.45 -14.17
C LEU A 276 -1.55 -36.75 -13.51
N ALA A 277 -1.22 -37.15 -12.28
CA ALA A 277 -0.15 -36.53 -11.51
C ALA A 277 1.27 -36.77 -12.07
N ASP A 278 1.43 -37.75 -12.96
CA ASP A 278 2.67 -38.02 -13.73
C ASP A 278 2.75 -37.19 -15.04
N GLY A 279 1.67 -36.51 -15.44
CA GLY A 279 1.56 -35.79 -16.70
C GLY A 279 1.47 -36.69 -17.95
N MET A 280 1.37 -38.02 -17.80
CA MET A 280 1.45 -38.98 -18.90
C MET A 280 0.09 -39.37 -19.50
N GLY A 281 -1.01 -38.85 -18.96
CA GLY A 281 -2.35 -39.09 -19.49
C GLY A 281 -3.45 -38.29 -18.81
N LEU A 282 -4.68 -38.55 -19.25
CA LEU A 282 -5.91 -38.01 -18.68
C LEU A 282 -6.70 -39.13 -17.99
N ARG A 283 -7.43 -38.81 -16.93
CA ARG A 283 -8.51 -39.64 -16.39
C ARG A 283 -9.81 -38.84 -16.31
N GLU A 284 -10.93 -39.53 -16.21
CA GLU A 284 -12.21 -38.89 -15.89
C GLU A 284 -12.53 -39.01 -14.40
N ILE A 285 -13.22 -37.99 -13.88
CA ILE A 285 -13.91 -37.97 -12.58
C ILE A 285 -15.33 -37.44 -12.77
N LYS A 286 -16.24 -37.73 -11.85
CA LYS A 286 -17.56 -37.08 -11.86
C LYS A 286 -17.45 -35.62 -11.42
N LEU A 287 -18.24 -34.74 -12.01
CA LEU A 287 -18.38 -33.35 -11.55
C LEU A 287 -18.92 -33.28 -10.10
N ALA A 288 -19.78 -34.22 -9.72
CA ALA A 288 -20.23 -34.40 -8.34
C ALA A 288 -19.10 -34.76 -7.35
N GLU A 289 -18.07 -35.52 -7.79
CA GLU A 289 -16.88 -35.86 -6.97
C GLU A 289 -16.04 -34.62 -6.69
N LEU A 290 -15.78 -33.80 -7.73
CA LEU A 290 -15.09 -32.52 -7.58
C LEU A 290 -15.87 -31.56 -6.66
N ASN A 291 -17.16 -31.38 -6.92
CA ASN A 291 -17.97 -30.42 -6.17
C ASN A 291 -18.27 -30.88 -4.74
N GLY A 292 -18.28 -32.19 -4.44
CA GLY A 292 -18.39 -32.69 -3.07
C GLY A 292 -17.18 -32.34 -2.20
N VAL A 293 -15.97 -32.37 -2.77
CA VAL A 293 -14.74 -31.89 -2.08
C VAL A 293 -14.79 -30.38 -1.85
N ILE A 294 -15.31 -29.62 -2.83
CA ILE A 294 -15.44 -28.17 -2.72
C ILE A 294 -16.50 -27.77 -1.69
N GLU A 295 -17.68 -28.41 -1.71
CA GLU A 295 -18.78 -28.23 -0.75
C GLU A 295 -18.30 -28.44 0.68
N ALA A 296 -17.65 -29.57 0.98
CA ALA A 296 -17.15 -29.88 2.33
C ALA A 296 -16.14 -28.84 2.87
N ARG A 297 -15.23 -28.33 2.03
CA ARG A 297 -14.31 -27.25 2.44
C ARG A 297 -15.01 -25.90 2.53
N MET A 298 -16.00 -25.63 1.67
CA MET A 298 -16.76 -24.40 1.69
C MET A 298 -17.60 -24.31 2.97
N ASP A 299 -18.22 -25.40 3.41
CA ASP A 299 -18.92 -25.49 4.69
C ASP A 299 -18.00 -25.14 5.87
N GLU A 300 -16.80 -25.73 6.00
CA GLU A 300 -15.87 -25.40 7.10
C GLU A 300 -15.46 -23.91 7.10
N ILE A 301 -15.26 -23.33 5.91
CA ILE A 301 -14.97 -21.89 5.76
C ILE A 301 -16.18 -21.06 6.18
N LEU A 302 -17.39 -21.46 5.78
CA LEU A 302 -18.62 -20.76 6.07
C LEU A 302 -19.01 -20.85 7.55
N GLU A 303 -18.86 -21.99 8.22
CA GLU A 303 -18.99 -22.12 9.69
C GLU A 303 -18.14 -21.07 10.42
N ASN A 304 -16.87 -20.92 10.01
CA ASN A 304 -15.96 -19.94 10.60
C ASN A 304 -16.35 -18.49 10.27
N VAL A 305 -17.02 -18.24 9.14
CA VAL A 305 -17.56 -16.92 8.79
C VAL A 305 -18.82 -16.61 9.62
N TYR A 306 -19.75 -17.56 9.75
CA TYR A 306 -20.98 -17.38 10.51
C TYR A 306 -20.69 -17.18 12.00
N ALA A 307 -19.84 -17.99 12.61
CA ALA A 307 -19.42 -17.81 14.01
C ALA A 307 -18.76 -16.44 14.27
N ARG A 308 -18.14 -15.82 13.26
CA ARG A 308 -17.60 -14.45 13.34
C ARG A 308 -18.66 -13.36 13.19
N LEU A 309 -19.69 -13.60 12.38
CA LEU A 309 -20.85 -12.70 12.25
C LEU A 309 -21.73 -12.75 13.51
N GLU A 310 -22.04 -13.93 14.01
CA GLU A 310 -22.82 -14.16 15.24
C GLU A 310 -22.14 -13.50 16.44
N ALA A 311 -20.82 -13.66 16.58
CA ALA A 311 -20.02 -13.04 17.63
C ALA A 311 -19.96 -11.49 17.58
N THR A 312 -20.55 -10.84 16.56
CA THR A 312 -20.76 -9.38 16.59
C THR A 312 -22.03 -8.96 17.32
N GLY A 313 -23.02 -9.85 17.44
CA GLY A 313 -24.38 -9.52 17.92
C GLY A 313 -25.21 -8.65 16.96
N LEU A 314 -24.70 -8.31 15.76
CA LEU A 314 -25.30 -7.32 14.87
C LEU A 314 -26.15 -7.89 13.73
N MET A 315 -26.20 -9.22 13.55
CA MET A 315 -26.85 -9.85 12.39
C MET A 315 -28.31 -9.42 12.18
N SER A 316 -29.07 -9.23 13.26
CA SER A 316 -30.47 -8.78 13.24
C SER A 316 -30.67 -7.33 12.80
N VAL A 317 -29.59 -6.53 12.68
CA VAL A 317 -29.63 -5.11 12.30
C VAL A 317 -28.84 -4.79 11.02
N LEU A 318 -28.40 -5.80 10.26
CA LEU A 318 -27.74 -5.64 8.96
C LEU A 318 -28.78 -5.49 7.83
N GLY A 319 -29.47 -4.35 7.80
CA GLY A 319 -30.59 -4.11 6.89
C GLY A 319 -30.24 -4.04 5.40
N ALA A 320 -28.96 -3.88 5.05
CA ALA A 320 -28.44 -3.96 3.69
C ALA A 320 -27.81 -5.34 3.37
N GLY A 321 -28.05 -6.35 4.21
CA GLY A 321 -27.63 -7.72 3.95
C GLY A 321 -26.12 -7.92 3.97
N ILE A 322 -25.64 -8.77 3.05
CA ILE A 322 -24.25 -9.19 2.98
C ILE A 322 -23.70 -9.01 1.56
N VAL A 323 -22.50 -8.44 1.47
CA VAL A 323 -21.78 -8.25 0.21
C VAL A 323 -20.56 -9.15 0.21
N ILE A 324 -20.46 -10.06 -0.76
CA ILE A 324 -19.29 -10.93 -0.93
C ILE A 324 -18.44 -10.44 -2.12
N THR A 325 -17.12 -10.53 -2.02
CA THR A 325 -16.19 -10.02 -3.05
C THR A 325 -14.83 -10.75 -2.99
N GLY A 326 -13.93 -10.43 -3.92
CA GLY A 326 -12.66 -11.14 -4.12
C GLY A 326 -12.79 -12.40 -4.98
N GLY A 327 -11.68 -12.89 -5.51
CA GLY A 327 -11.68 -14.01 -6.47
C GLY A 327 -12.22 -15.34 -5.93
N GLY A 328 -12.17 -15.58 -4.61
CA GLY A 328 -12.80 -16.75 -3.99
C GLY A 328 -14.33 -16.69 -4.02
N ALA A 329 -14.90 -15.49 -4.00
CA ALA A 329 -16.35 -15.30 -4.04
C ALA A 329 -16.98 -15.50 -5.43
N ALA A 330 -16.17 -15.73 -6.47
CA ALA A 330 -16.63 -16.13 -7.80
C ALA A 330 -17.15 -17.59 -7.88
N LEU A 331 -17.00 -18.38 -6.81
CA LEU A 331 -17.42 -19.77 -6.77
C LEU A 331 -18.94 -19.91 -7.00
N LYS A 332 -19.34 -20.80 -7.92
CA LYS A 332 -20.75 -20.95 -8.33
C LYS A 332 -21.61 -21.32 -7.13
N ASN A 333 -22.86 -20.84 -7.09
CA ASN A 333 -23.84 -21.04 -6.02
C ASN A 333 -23.47 -20.48 -4.63
N LEU A 334 -22.29 -19.90 -4.40
CA LEU A 334 -21.89 -19.39 -3.08
C LEU A 334 -22.88 -18.35 -2.47
N PRO A 335 -23.38 -17.33 -3.21
CA PRO A 335 -24.37 -16.41 -2.66
C PRO A 335 -25.66 -17.12 -2.21
N ALA A 336 -26.09 -18.14 -2.97
CA ALA A 336 -27.30 -18.90 -2.68
C ALA A 336 -27.13 -19.76 -1.41
N VAL A 337 -26.01 -20.46 -1.24
CA VAL A 337 -25.69 -21.24 -0.02
C VAL A 337 -25.67 -20.34 1.22
N MET A 338 -25.03 -19.17 1.12
CA MET A 338 -24.96 -18.22 2.22
C MET A 338 -26.33 -17.62 2.55
N SER A 339 -27.13 -17.27 1.53
CA SER A 339 -28.48 -16.72 1.72
C SER A 339 -29.46 -17.75 2.30
N GLU A 340 -29.41 -18.99 1.79
CA GLU A 340 -30.20 -20.12 2.26
C GLU A 340 -29.96 -20.39 3.76
N ARG A 341 -28.71 -20.30 4.22
CA ARG A 341 -28.37 -20.49 5.63
C ARG A 341 -28.68 -19.28 6.51
N LEU A 342 -28.24 -18.08 6.11
CA LEU A 342 -28.35 -16.88 6.95
C LEU A 342 -29.73 -16.21 6.94
N LYS A 343 -30.62 -16.58 6.00
CA LYS A 343 -31.94 -15.95 5.79
C LYS A 343 -31.84 -14.44 5.52
N MET A 344 -30.76 -14.03 4.87
CA MET A 344 -30.43 -12.65 4.49
C MET A 344 -30.14 -12.58 2.99
N GLU A 345 -30.27 -11.39 2.40
CA GLU A 345 -29.76 -11.14 1.05
C GLU A 345 -28.22 -11.23 1.02
N VAL A 346 -27.68 -11.94 0.04
CA VAL A 346 -26.23 -12.06 -0.18
C VAL A 346 -25.92 -11.74 -1.65
N ARG A 347 -25.19 -10.65 -1.89
CA ARG A 347 -24.84 -10.20 -3.26
C ARG A 347 -23.33 -10.32 -3.52
N TYR A 348 -22.94 -10.87 -4.68
CA TYR A 348 -21.55 -10.78 -5.16
C TYR A 348 -21.31 -9.40 -5.77
N SER A 349 -20.14 -8.80 -5.51
CA SER A 349 -19.85 -7.43 -5.93
C SER A 349 -18.42 -7.23 -6.42
N ALA A 350 -18.30 -6.42 -7.47
CA ALA A 350 -17.07 -5.71 -7.84
C ALA A 350 -17.01 -4.34 -7.16
N VAL A 351 -16.02 -3.53 -7.57
CA VAL A 351 -15.95 -2.09 -7.32
C VAL A 351 -17.22 -1.40 -7.85
N ARG A 352 -17.73 -0.41 -7.10
CA ARG A 352 -18.89 0.40 -7.50
C ARG A 352 -18.63 1.23 -8.75
N LYS A 353 -19.65 1.36 -9.60
CA LYS A 353 -19.65 2.32 -10.72
C LYS A 353 -19.36 3.73 -10.21
N GLY A 354 -18.54 4.49 -10.94
CA GLY A 354 -18.15 5.86 -10.58
C GLY A 354 -16.87 5.97 -9.73
N VAL A 355 -16.40 4.89 -9.08
CA VAL A 355 -15.09 4.87 -8.41
C VAL A 355 -13.93 5.00 -9.42
N VAL A 356 -14.08 4.34 -10.57
CA VAL A 356 -13.20 4.47 -11.74
C VAL A 356 -14.03 5.03 -12.89
N ALA A 357 -13.54 6.11 -13.49
CA ALA A 357 -14.21 6.83 -14.58
C ALA A 357 -13.61 6.52 -15.97
N SER A 358 -12.33 6.15 -16.03
CA SER A 358 -11.60 5.91 -17.28
C SER A 358 -10.38 5.00 -17.08
N GLY A 359 -9.73 4.62 -18.19
CA GLY A 359 -8.61 3.66 -18.18
C GLY A 359 -9.07 2.22 -18.33
N ASP A 360 -8.35 1.28 -17.71
CA ASP A 360 -8.71 -0.15 -17.75
C ASP A 360 -9.92 -0.46 -16.84
N LEU A 361 -11.11 -0.30 -17.41
CA LEU A 361 -12.37 -0.60 -16.75
C LEU A 361 -12.61 -2.11 -16.56
N VAL A 362 -11.92 -2.98 -17.31
CA VAL A 362 -12.03 -4.44 -17.16
C VAL A 362 -11.38 -4.85 -15.84
N VAL A 363 -10.16 -4.36 -15.58
CA VAL A 363 -9.45 -4.51 -14.30
C VAL A 363 -10.23 -3.90 -13.15
N ALA A 364 -10.79 -2.70 -13.32
CA ALA A 364 -11.63 -2.07 -12.29
C ALA A 364 -12.85 -2.92 -11.93
N SER A 365 -13.44 -3.61 -12.91
CA SER A 365 -14.63 -4.46 -12.72
C SER A 365 -14.34 -5.87 -12.20
N ASN A 366 -13.08 -6.32 -12.13
CA ASN A 366 -12.73 -7.63 -11.57
C ASN A 366 -12.67 -7.56 -10.02
N PRO A 367 -13.52 -8.31 -9.28
CA PRO A 367 -13.48 -8.35 -7.81
C PRO A 367 -12.14 -8.83 -7.23
N GLU A 368 -11.34 -9.58 -8.00
CA GLU A 368 -9.99 -10.00 -7.63
C GLU A 368 -9.04 -8.81 -7.40
N TYR A 369 -9.21 -7.71 -8.13
CA TYR A 369 -8.36 -6.52 -8.07
C TYR A 369 -8.96 -5.37 -7.25
N ALA A 370 -10.15 -5.55 -6.67
CA ALA A 370 -10.89 -4.51 -5.95
C ALA A 370 -10.10 -3.92 -4.76
N VAL A 371 -9.23 -4.71 -4.12
CA VAL A 371 -8.33 -4.21 -3.06
C VAL A 371 -7.33 -3.21 -3.62
N ALA A 372 -6.68 -3.51 -4.74
CA ALA A 372 -5.70 -2.61 -5.37
C ALA A 372 -6.35 -1.30 -5.84
N VAL A 373 -7.58 -1.37 -6.39
CA VAL A 373 -8.38 -0.16 -6.71
C VAL A 373 -8.70 0.64 -5.44
N GLY A 374 -9.04 -0.02 -4.32
CA GLY A 374 -9.25 0.61 -3.02
C GLY A 374 -8.01 1.32 -2.48
N LEU A 375 -6.85 0.70 -2.57
CA LEU A 375 -5.57 1.30 -2.15
C LEU A 375 -5.23 2.53 -3.00
N LEU A 376 -5.46 2.46 -4.32
CA LEU A 376 -5.30 3.58 -5.24
C LEU A 376 -6.30 4.71 -4.95
N ALA A 377 -7.56 4.37 -4.64
CA ALA A 377 -8.61 5.31 -4.26
C ALA A 377 -8.32 6.01 -2.92
N LYS A 378 -7.56 5.38 -2.01
CA LYS A 378 -7.10 5.98 -0.75
C LYS A 378 -5.84 6.86 -0.89
N GLY A 379 -5.05 6.69 -1.94
CA GLY A 379 -3.82 7.48 -2.13
C GLY A 379 -4.07 8.98 -2.34
N THR A 380 -3.13 9.81 -1.90
CA THR A 380 -3.23 11.29 -1.94
C THR A 380 -1.92 11.99 -2.32
N LYS A 381 -0.78 11.34 -2.13
CA LYS A 381 0.55 11.82 -2.55
C LYS A 381 0.83 11.46 -4.01
N ASN A 382 1.55 12.33 -4.72
CA ASN A 382 2.16 12.00 -6.01
C ASN A 382 3.28 10.96 -5.79
N CYS A 383 3.21 9.86 -6.54
CA CYS A 383 4.13 8.72 -6.51
C CYS A 383 5.18 8.77 -7.63
N ALA A 384 5.07 9.69 -8.60
CA ALA A 384 6.09 9.93 -9.61
C ALA A 384 7.38 10.43 -8.95
N LEU A 385 8.52 9.82 -9.31
CA LEU A 385 9.82 10.31 -8.87
C LEU A 385 10.14 11.61 -9.63
N TYR A 386 10.20 12.73 -8.91
CA TYR A 386 10.70 13.97 -9.48
C TYR A 386 12.21 13.87 -9.74
N ILE A 387 12.56 13.67 -11.00
CA ILE A 387 13.93 13.82 -11.50
C ILE A 387 14.07 15.28 -11.93
N PRO A 388 14.83 16.14 -11.21
CA PRO A 388 15.05 17.50 -11.66
C PRO A 388 15.72 17.50 -13.04
N PRO A 389 15.36 18.44 -13.94
CA PRO A 389 16.04 18.55 -15.22
C PRO A 389 17.53 18.75 -14.97
N LYS A 390 18.37 17.95 -15.65
CA LYS A 390 19.83 18.10 -15.58
C LYS A 390 20.15 19.54 -15.98
N PRO A 391 20.89 20.33 -15.17
CA PRO A 391 21.23 21.69 -15.54
C PRO A 391 21.95 21.68 -16.88
N GLU A 392 21.50 22.53 -17.80
CA GLU A 392 22.15 22.69 -19.09
C GLU A 392 23.61 23.06 -18.85
N PRO A 393 24.55 22.51 -19.64
CA PRO A 393 25.94 22.93 -19.56
C PRO A 393 25.96 24.43 -19.87
N LYS A 394 26.46 25.23 -18.91
CA LYS A 394 26.72 26.64 -19.18
C LYS A 394 27.64 26.70 -20.39
N ILE A 395 27.16 27.28 -21.48
CA ILE A 395 28.02 27.68 -22.58
C ILE A 395 28.88 28.80 -22.01
N GLU A 396 30.08 28.46 -21.56
CA GLU A 396 31.10 29.46 -21.28
C GLU A 396 31.31 30.25 -22.58
N PRO A 397 31.24 31.59 -22.55
CA PRO A 397 31.43 32.37 -23.75
C PRO A 397 32.80 32.05 -24.32
N VAL A 398 32.85 31.62 -25.58
CA VAL A 398 34.11 31.38 -26.28
C VAL A 398 34.85 32.71 -26.31
N VAL A 399 35.89 32.81 -25.49
CA VAL A 399 36.81 33.94 -25.53
C VAL A 399 37.58 33.82 -26.83
N GLU A 400 37.21 34.60 -27.84
CA GLU A 400 38.01 34.76 -29.04
C GLU A 400 39.41 35.24 -28.61
N PRO A 401 40.49 34.53 -28.97
CA PRO A 401 41.83 34.94 -28.58
C PRO A 401 42.17 36.25 -29.27
N GLU A 402 42.45 37.30 -28.49
CA GLU A 402 42.88 38.59 -29.02
C GLU A 402 44.13 38.41 -29.92
N PRO A 403 44.20 39.09 -31.07
CA PRO A 403 45.29 38.91 -32.03
C PRO A 403 46.62 39.37 -31.42
N THR A 404 47.58 38.45 -31.33
CA THR A 404 48.93 38.73 -30.83
C THR A 404 49.67 39.70 -31.75
N VAL A 405 49.91 40.93 -31.27
CA VAL A 405 50.69 41.96 -31.97
C VAL A 405 52.17 41.80 -31.63
N GLU A 406 53.03 41.74 -32.65
CA GLU A 406 54.49 41.67 -32.47
C GLU A 406 55.08 43.03 -32.02
N PRO A 407 56.09 43.05 -31.13
CA PRO A 407 56.64 44.30 -30.60
C PRO A 407 57.57 45.00 -31.60
N THR A 408 57.31 46.28 -31.85
CA THR A 408 58.23 47.21 -32.53
C THR A 408 58.90 48.14 -31.49
N PRO A 409 60.17 48.53 -31.65
CA PRO A 409 60.93 49.19 -30.59
C PRO A 409 60.58 50.67 -30.37
N GLU A 410 61.00 51.18 -29.21
CA GLU A 410 60.58 52.45 -28.60
C GLU A 410 60.97 53.73 -29.36
N PRO A 411 60.23 54.82 -29.09
CA PRO A 411 60.89 56.03 -28.60
C PRO A 411 60.43 56.47 -27.19
N GLU A 412 61.39 56.91 -26.38
CA GLU A 412 61.17 57.58 -25.08
C GLU A 412 60.70 59.07 -25.23
N PRO A 413 60.54 59.88 -24.17
CA PRO A 413 59.39 59.81 -23.27
C PRO A 413 58.75 61.19 -22.96
N VAL A 414 57.43 61.27 -22.75
CA VAL A 414 56.81 62.47 -22.13
C VAL A 414 55.71 62.06 -21.15
N LYS A 415 55.87 62.43 -19.86
CA LYS A 415 54.82 62.30 -18.84
C LYS A 415 54.39 63.67 -18.29
N GLU A 416 53.07 63.85 -18.30
CA GLU A 416 52.23 64.70 -17.43
C GLU A 416 52.45 66.22 -17.33
N LYS A 417 51.32 66.92 -17.11
CA LYS A 417 51.26 68.25 -16.47
C LYS A 417 50.05 68.31 -15.52
N PRO A 418 50.20 67.98 -14.23
CA PRO A 418 49.15 68.19 -13.23
C PRO A 418 49.05 69.68 -12.83
N LYS A 419 47.87 70.15 -12.43
CA LYS A 419 47.64 71.54 -12.01
C LYS A 419 47.81 71.72 -10.50
N LYS A 420 48.82 72.53 -10.10
CA LYS A 420 48.86 73.51 -8.98
C LYS A 420 48.23 73.16 -7.60
N GLU A 421 48.87 73.41 -6.44
CA GLU A 421 50.18 74.03 -6.10
C GLU A 421 50.48 73.94 -4.57
N LYS A 422 51.74 74.21 -4.17
CA LYS A 422 52.27 74.65 -2.84
C LYS A 422 52.73 73.62 -1.77
N LYS A 423 54.08 73.52 -1.63
CA LYS A 423 54.93 73.71 -0.41
C LYS A 423 54.62 72.86 0.87
N LYS A 424 55.59 72.41 1.70
CA LYS A 424 57.01 72.83 1.98
C LYS A 424 57.73 71.74 2.84
N GLY A 425 59.07 71.62 2.80
CA GLY A 425 59.90 70.98 3.88
C GLY A 425 60.70 69.69 3.51
N PRO A 426 62.01 69.56 3.88
CA PRO A 426 62.85 68.38 3.53
C PRO A 426 63.66 67.68 4.66
N GLY A 427 64.15 66.43 4.40
CA GLY A 427 65.23 65.70 5.14
C GLY A 427 64.81 64.34 5.76
N LEU A 428 65.69 63.36 6.10
CA LEU A 428 67.11 63.09 5.74
C LEU A 428 67.58 61.68 6.27
N PHE A 429 68.33 60.86 5.49
CA PHE A 429 69.12 59.62 5.86
C PHE A 429 68.46 58.38 6.56
N GLY A 430 69.01 57.13 6.40
CA GLY A 430 68.57 55.98 7.27
C GLY A 430 68.87 54.45 7.03
N ARG A 431 69.99 54.01 6.45
CA ARG A 431 70.69 52.65 6.40
C ARG A 431 70.25 51.37 7.24
N LEU A 432 70.78 50.16 6.84
CA LEU A 432 70.90 48.79 7.50
C LEU A 432 69.82 47.68 7.22
N THR A 433 70.01 46.32 7.29
CA THR A 433 71.07 45.31 6.89
C THR A 433 70.68 43.81 7.15
N LYS A 434 71.02 42.84 6.26
CA LYS A 434 71.20 41.33 6.42
C LYS A 434 69.97 40.50 6.94
N GLY A 435 69.82 39.16 6.81
CA GLY A 435 70.52 37.96 6.23
C GLY A 435 69.89 36.65 6.81
N ILE A 436 70.22 35.36 6.51
CA ILE A 436 71.04 34.66 5.49
C ILE A 436 70.88 33.08 5.61
N ASP A 437 70.92 32.31 4.50
CA ASP A 437 71.24 30.85 4.30
C ASP A 437 70.49 29.67 5.04
N THR A 438 70.59 28.34 4.73
CA THR A 438 70.74 27.45 3.51
C THR A 438 70.66 25.92 3.92
N PHE A 439 70.64 24.95 2.97
CA PHE A 439 70.69 23.44 3.03
C PHE A 439 69.35 22.63 3.02
N GLY A 440 69.22 21.43 2.38
CA GLY A 440 70.00 20.86 1.24
C GLY A 440 70.13 19.32 1.11
N LYS A 441 69.43 18.68 0.13
CA LYS A 441 69.69 17.35 -0.53
C LYS A 441 69.61 16.06 0.36
N THR A 442 69.50 14.78 -0.11
CA THR A 442 69.52 14.12 -1.45
C THR A 442 68.89 12.68 -1.43
N LEU A 443 68.18 12.30 -2.52
CA LEU A 443 68.15 11.00 -3.27
C LEU A 443 67.96 9.58 -2.64
N PHE A 444 67.10 8.77 -3.32
CA PHE A 444 67.20 7.32 -3.65
C PHE A 444 67.18 6.23 -2.55
N ASP A 445 66.72 4.99 -2.78
CA ASP A 445 65.63 4.46 -3.66
C ASP A 445 65.31 2.98 -3.23
N ASP A 446 64.38 2.33 -3.94
CA ASP A 446 64.13 0.87 -4.04
C ASP A 446 63.50 0.06 -2.88
N ASP A 447 62.74 -0.95 -3.35
CA ASP A 447 61.97 -2.04 -2.72
C ASP A 447 62.71 -2.83 -1.60
N ASP A 448 62.07 -3.66 -0.75
CA ASP A 448 61.23 -4.81 -1.12
C ASP A 448 60.50 -5.51 0.07
N ASN A 449 59.58 -6.43 -0.27
CA ASN A 449 59.03 -7.59 0.47
C ASN A 449 58.00 -7.48 1.64
N GLU A 450 56.88 -8.18 1.41
CA GLU A 450 56.13 -9.14 2.26
C GLU A 450 56.07 -9.00 3.82
N SER A 451 54.84 -8.99 4.38
CA SER A 451 54.15 -10.25 4.79
C SER A 451 52.98 -10.06 5.79
N LYS A 452 51.74 -10.39 5.37
CA LYS A 452 50.75 -11.30 6.02
C LYS A 452 49.32 -11.12 5.52
#